data_AF-A0A384BCU6-F1
#
_entry.id   AF-A0A384BCU6-F1
#
_cell.length_a   1.000
_cell.length_b   1.000
_cell.length_c   1.000
_cell.angle_alpha   90.00
_cell.angle_beta   90.00
_cell.angle_gamma   90.00
#
_symmetry.space_group_name_H-M   'P 1'
#
loop_
_entity.id
_entity.type
_entity.pdbx_description
1 polymer ?
#
loop_
_entity_poly.entity_id
_entity_poly.type
_entity_poly.pdbx_seq_one_letter_code
_entity_poly.pdbx_strand_id
1 'polypeptide(L)'
;PLALLLLLLLSLGLLHAGDCQQPAQCRIQKCTTDFVSLTSHLNSAIDGFDSEFCKALRAYAGCTQRTSKACRGNLVYHSAVLGISDLMSQRNCSKDGPTSSTNPEVTHDPCNYHSHMGAREHRGGDQNPPNYLFCGLFGDPHLRTFKDHFQTCKVEGAWPLIDNNYLSVQVTNVPVVPGSSATATDKITIIFKAHRECTDQKVYQAVTDDLPAAFVDGSTSGGDGDTKSLRIVERESGRYVEMHARYIGTTVFVRQLGRYLTLAVRMPEDLAMSYEESQDLQLCVNGCPLSERIDDGQGQVSAILGHSLPHTSSAQAWHGYTLETANAQCHEKMPVKDIYFQSCVFDLLTTGDANFTAAAHSALEDVAALHPRKERWHIFPSSGRGTPRGDSRLSVSLGLACSILIVFL
;
A
#
# COMPACT_ATOMS: atom_id res chain seq x y z
N PRO A 1 25.35 -33.30 55.13
CA PRO A 1 24.99 -31.91 54.74
C PRO A 1 24.81 -31.72 53.22
N LEU A 2 25.78 -32.08 52.37
CA LEU A 2 25.65 -31.96 50.91
C LEU A 2 24.56 -32.85 50.28
N ALA A 3 24.40 -34.07 50.78
CA ALA A 3 23.39 -35.00 50.25
C ALA A 3 21.94 -34.54 50.50
N LEU A 4 21.69 -33.88 51.65
CA LEU A 4 20.38 -33.30 51.95
C LEU A 4 20.08 -32.08 51.07
N LEU A 5 21.10 -31.27 50.77
CA LEU A 5 20.98 -30.11 49.90
C LEU A 5 20.70 -30.53 48.45
N LEU A 6 21.31 -31.62 47.99
CA LEU A 6 21.07 -32.19 46.66
C LEU A 6 19.63 -32.73 46.53
N LEU A 7 19.14 -33.41 47.56
CA LEU A 7 17.76 -33.93 47.62
C LEU A 7 16.71 -32.81 47.66
N LEU A 8 17.01 -31.68 48.31
CA LEU A 8 16.16 -30.48 48.31
C LEU A 8 16.17 -29.75 46.96
N LEU A 9 17.32 -29.69 46.28
CA LEU A 9 17.41 -29.11 44.93
C LEU A 9 16.72 -29.98 43.87
N LEU A 10 16.78 -31.31 44.02
CA LEU A 10 16.06 -32.27 43.17
C LEU A 10 14.54 -32.22 43.41
N SER A 11 14.08 -32.03 44.65
CA SER A 11 12.65 -31.89 44.95
C SER A 11 12.08 -30.53 44.53
N LEU A 12 12.85 -29.44 44.62
CA LEU A 12 12.45 -28.14 44.06
C LEU A 12 12.49 -28.11 42.52
N GLY A 13 13.41 -28.88 41.89
CA GLY A 13 13.49 -29.04 40.44
C GLY A 13 12.36 -29.87 39.83
N LEU A 14 11.82 -30.84 40.59
CA LEU A 14 10.66 -31.65 40.17
C LEU A 14 9.30 -30.94 40.36
N LEU A 15 9.26 -29.83 41.10
CA LEU A 15 8.05 -29.00 41.25
C LEU A 15 7.92 -27.91 40.17
N HIS A 16 8.91 -27.74 39.28
CA HIS A 16 8.89 -26.74 38.19
C HIS A 16 8.84 -27.34 36.78
N ALA A 17 8.62 -28.65 36.65
CA ALA A 17 8.34 -29.32 35.36
C ALA A 17 6.84 -29.63 35.18
N GLY A 18 5.97 -28.86 35.83
CA GLY A 18 4.59 -28.72 35.42
C GLY A 18 4.52 -27.54 34.46
N ASP A 19 4.67 -27.81 33.17
CA ASP A 19 4.30 -26.87 32.13
C ASP A 19 2.83 -26.51 32.39
N CYS A 20 2.58 -25.34 32.97
CA CYS A 20 1.25 -24.76 33.08
C CYS A 20 0.82 -24.37 31.66
N GLN A 21 0.58 -25.35 30.80
CA GLN A 21 -0.38 -25.18 29.74
C GLN A 21 -1.67 -24.76 30.43
N GLN A 22 -2.05 -23.49 30.21
CA GLN A 22 -3.37 -23.00 30.59
C GLN A 22 -4.39 -24.10 30.29
N PRO A 23 -5.30 -24.42 31.22
CA PRO A 23 -6.27 -25.48 30.98
C PRO A 23 -6.94 -25.19 29.64
N ALA A 24 -6.75 -26.07 28.66
CA ALA A 24 -7.37 -25.92 27.36
C ALA A 24 -8.86 -25.72 27.62
N GLN A 25 -9.37 -24.51 27.37
CA GLN A 25 -10.74 -24.17 27.73
C GLN A 25 -11.68 -25.00 26.86
N CYS A 26 -12.74 -25.55 27.45
CA CYS A 26 -13.75 -26.28 26.69
C CYS A 26 -14.35 -25.38 25.60
N ARG A 27 -14.17 -25.73 24.32
CA ARG A 27 -14.61 -24.92 23.17
C ARG A 27 -15.97 -25.34 22.60
N ILE A 28 -16.83 -25.94 23.42
CA ILE A 28 -18.12 -26.46 22.94
C ILE A 28 -19.00 -25.36 22.32
N GLN A 29 -19.04 -24.17 22.92
CA GLN A 29 -19.83 -23.05 22.39
C GLN A 29 -19.39 -22.69 20.97
N LYS A 30 -18.08 -22.66 20.68
CA LYS A 30 -17.55 -22.43 19.34
C LYS A 30 -18.01 -23.52 18.36
N CYS A 31 -17.89 -24.79 18.74
CA CYS A 31 -18.35 -25.90 17.90
C CYS A 31 -19.85 -25.79 17.57
N THR A 32 -20.68 -25.38 18.53
CA THR A 32 -22.11 -25.17 18.34
C THR A 32 -22.39 -23.97 17.44
N THR A 33 -21.71 -22.83 17.64
CA THR A 33 -21.86 -21.64 16.80
C THR A 33 -21.46 -21.92 15.35
N ASP A 34 -20.34 -22.63 15.14
CA ASP A 34 -19.88 -23.03 13.81
C ASP A 34 -20.93 -23.92 13.11
N PHE A 35 -21.50 -24.90 13.81
CA PHE A 35 -22.56 -25.74 13.28
C PHE A 35 -23.80 -24.94 12.90
N VAL A 36 -24.29 -24.06 13.78
CA VAL A 36 -25.45 -23.20 13.50
C VAL A 36 -25.19 -22.34 12.25
N SER A 37 -24.00 -21.76 12.13
CA SER A 37 -23.61 -20.96 10.95
C SER A 37 -23.58 -21.78 9.66
N LEU A 38 -23.11 -23.02 9.72
CA LEU A 38 -23.05 -23.92 8.58
C LEU A 38 -24.45 -24.39 8.13
N THR A 39 -25.45 -24.33 9.02
CA THR A 39 -26.80 -24.82 8.73
C THR A 39 -27.86 -23.73 8.57
N SER A 40 -27.59 -22.49 8.98
CA SER A 40 -28.59 -21.40 9.04
C SER A 40 -29.20 -21.01 7.68
N HIS A 41 -28.49 -21.30 6.59
CA HIS A 41 -28.90 -21.01 5.22
C HIS A 41 -29.49 -22.22 4.48
N LEU A 42 -29.48 -23.40 5.11
CA LEU A 42 -30.00 -24.63 4.50
C LEU A 42 -31.53 -24.68 4.62
N ASN A 43 -32.22 -24.69 3.47
CA ASN A 43 -33.67 -24.81 3.40
C ASN A 43 -34.08 -26.21 2.89
N SER A 44 -35.15 -26.77 3.44
CA SER A 44 -35.69 -28.11 3.10
C SER A 44 -36.18 -28.24 1.65
N ALA A 45 -36.24 -27.13 0.90
CA ALA A 45 -36.65 -27.07 -0.50
C ALA A 45 -35.47 -27.19 -1.49
N ILE A 46 -34.24 -27.35 -1.00
CA ILE A 46 -33.02 -27.41 -1.82
C ILE A 46 -32.64 -28.87 -2.09
N ASP A 47 -32.43 -29.23 -3.37
CA ASP A 47 -31.84 -30.52 -3.76
C ASP A 47 -30.44 -30.67 -3.15
N GLY A 48 -30.20 -31.76 -2.41
CA GLY A 48 -28.92 -32.01 -1.72
C GLY A 48 -28.83 -31.47 -0.29
N PHE A 49 -29.93 -30.99 0.30
CA PHE A 49 -30.03 -30.57 1.70
C PHE A 49 -29.42 -31.57 2.69
N ASP A 50 -29.80 -32.85 2.60
CA ASP A 50 -29.28 -33.88 3.50
C ASP A 50 -27.77 -34.10 3.33
N SER A 51 -27.25 -33.95 2.11
CA SER A 51 -25.80 -34.04 1.84
C SER A 51 -25.05 -32.93 2.57
N GLU A 52 -25.44 -31.67 2.38
CA GLU A 52 -24.80 -30.51 3.01
C GLU A 52 -24.98 -30.50 4.53
N PHE A 53 -26.15 -30.90 5.02
CA PHE A 53 -26.40 -31.03 6.46
C PHE A 53 -25.52 -32.13 7.08
N CYS A 54 -25.35 -33.27 6.40
CA CYS A 54 -24.43 -34.33 6.86
C CYS A 54 -22.95 -33.87 6.84
N LYS A 55 -22.53 -33.03 5.89
CA LYS A 55 -21.18 -32.44 5.90
C LYS A 55 -20.97 -31.52 7.12
N ALA A 56 -21.98 -30.72 7.48
CA ALA A 56 -21.95 -29.86 8.66
C ALA A 56 -21.96 -30.68 9.98
N LEU A 57 -22.76 -31.74 10.06
CA LEU A 57 -22.78 -32.65 11.21
C LEU A 57 -21.44 -33.36 11.43
N ARG A 58 -20.79 -33.83 10.35
CA ARG A 58 -19.44 -34.42 10.43
C ARG A 58 -18.41 -33.40 10.92
N ALA A 59 -18.50 -32.14 10.48
CA ALA A 59 -17.65 -31.06 10.99
C ALA A 59 -17.88 -30.82 12.50
N TYR A 60 -19.14 -30.81 12.93
CA TYR A 60 -19.50 -30.62 14.34
C TYR A 60 -19.00 -31.78 15.21
N ALA A 61 -19.15 -33.03 14.75
CA ALA A 61 -18.62 -34.23 15.40
C ALA A 61 -17.09 -34.17 15.56
N GLY A 62 -16.37 -33.79 14.50
CA GLY A 62 -14.91 -33.61 14.56
C GLY A 62 -14.46 -32.48 15.48
N CYS A 63 -15.25 -31.40 15.60
CA CYS A 63 -14.99 -30.31 16.53
C CYS A 63 -15.12 -30.77 17.99
N THR A 64 -16.23 -31.44 18.32
CA THR A 64 -16.47 -31.94 19.69
C THR A 64 -15.42 -32.98 20.09
N GLN A 65 -15.06 -33.90 19.19
CA GLN A 65 -14.01 -34.89 19.47
C GLN A 65 -12.66 -34.24 19.84
N ARG A 66 -12.24 -33.18 19.14
CA ARG A 66 -10.97 -32.48 19.40
C ARG A 66 -10.94 -31.78 20.75
N THR A 67 -12.06 -31.26 21.23
CA THR A 67 -12.15 -30.57 22.54
C THR A 67 -12.58 -31.50 23.70
N SER A 68 -12.74 -32.80 23.45
CA SER A 68 -13.29 -33.78 24.41
C SER A 68 -12.55 -33.83 25.76
N LYS A 69 -11.21 -33.76 25.74
CA LYS A 69 -10.38 -33.78 26.97
C LYS A 69 -10.64 -32.57 27.87
N ALA A 70 -10.80 -31.40 27.27
CA ALA A 70 -11.10 -30.13 27.94
C ALA A 70 -12.56 -30.03 28.44
N CYS A 71 -13.48 -30.77 27.80
CA CYS A 71 -14.92 -30.66 28.04
C CYS A 71 -15.51 -31.77 28.92
N ARG A 72 -14.69 -32.59 29.60
CA ARG A 72 -15.16 -33.76 30.38
C ARG A 72 -16.28 -33.45 31.38
N GLY A 73 -16.22 -32.30 32.05
CA GLY A 73 -17.20 -31.86 33.04
C GLY A 73 -18.28 -30.90 32.51
N ASN A 74 -18.37 -30.69 31.19
CA ASN A 74 -19.30 -29.72 30.61
C ASN A 74 -20.59 -30.40 30.14
N LEU A 75 -21.73 -30.05 30.74
CA LEU A 75 -23.03 -30.64 30.40
C LEU A 75 -23.45 -30.34 28.94
N VAL A 76 -23.19 -29.12 28.46
CA VAL A 76 -23.52 -28.70 27.09
C VAL A 76 -22.77 -29.55 26.06
N TYR A 77 -21.52 -29.92 26.36
CA TYR A 77 -20.73 -30.82 25.53
C TYR A 77 -21.37 -32.21 25.42
N HIS A 78 -21.78 -32.81 26.54
CA HIS A 78 -22.40 -34.14 26.52
C HIS A 78 -23.76 -34.12 25.81
N SER A 79 -24.56 -33.09 26.04
CA SER A 79 -25.82 -32.89 25.30
C SER A 79 -25.59 -32.74 23.80
N ALA A 80 -24.55 -32.00 23.40
CA ALA A 80 -24.20 -31.83 21.99
C ALA A 80 -23.72 -33.14 21.34
N VAL A 81 -22.87 -33.92 22.02
CA VAL A 81 -22.39 -35.21 21.50
C VAL A 81 -23.55 -36.19 21.27
N LEU A 82 -24.51 -36.24 22.20
CA LEU A 82 -25.72 -37.04 22.05
C LEU A 82 -26.59 -36.54 20.89
N GLY A 83 -26.81 -35.23 20.80
CA GLY A 83 -27.57 -34.62 19.71
C GLY A 83 -26.95 -34.85 18.34
N ILE A 84 -25.62 -34.81 18.22
CA ILE A 84 -24.90 -35.13 16.97
C ILE A 84 -25.17 -36.59 16.58
N SER A 85 -25.07 -37.53 17.52
CA SER A 85 -25.30 -38.95 17.23
C SER A 85 -26.74 -39.23 16.78
N ASP A 86 -27.70 -38.58 17.41
CA ASP A 86 -29.12 -38.69 17.07
C ASP A 86 -29.40 -38.11 15.67
N LEU A 87 -28.94 -36.88 15.40
CA LEU A 87 -29.10 -36.23 14.09
C LEU A 87 -28.42 -37.00 12.94
N MET A 88 -27.26 -37.60 13.20
CA MET A 88 -26.56 -38.46 12.22
C MET A 88 -27.39 -39.73 11.90
N SER A 89 -28.05 -40.30 12.91
CA SER A 89 -28.91 -41.49 12.73
C SER A 89 -30.23 -41.14 12.03
N GLN A 90 -30.87 -40.04 12.39
CA GLN A 90 -32.15 -39.62 11.82
C GLN A 90 -32.07 -39.36 10.31
N ARG A 91 -30.89 -38.94 9.82
CA ARG A 91 -30.67 -38.56 8.43
C ARG A 91 -29.78 -39.52 7.65
N ASN A 92 -29.49 -40.70 8.20
CA ASN A 92 -28.63 -41.71 7.58
C ASN A 92 -27.27 -41.16 7.11
N CYS A 93 -26.68 -40.24 7.88
CA CYS A 93 -25.38 -39.67 7.54
C CYS A 93 -24.27 -40.70 7.75
N SER A 94 -23.41 -40.87 6.74
CA SER A 94 -22.13 -41.58 6.93
C SER A 94 -21.26 -40.83 7.94
N LYS A 95 -20.53 -41.57 8.79
CA LYS A 95 -19.52 -41.01 9.71
C LYS A 95 -18.27 -40.53 8.98
N ASP A 96 -17.98 -41.14 7.83
CA ASP A 96 -16.85 -40.81 6.97
C ASP A 96 -17.31 -39.99 5.76
N GLY A 97 -16.54 -38.97 5.36
CA GLY A 97 -16.82 -38.12 4.20
C GLY A 97 -16.37 -36.66 4.37
N PRO A 98 -16.60 -35.80 3.36
CA PRO A 98 -16.09 -34.41 3.31
C PRO A 98 -16.80 -33.46 4.29
N THR A 99 -16.10 -32.84 5.23
CA THR A 99 -16.70 -31.92 6.23
C THR A 99 -16.88 -30.50 5.69
N SER A 100 -17.94 -29.80 6.09
CA SER A 100 -18.07 -28.35 5.82
C SER A 100 -17.06 -27.55 6.65
N SER A 101 -16.48 -26.49 6.09
CA SER A 101 -15.51 -25.61 6.77
C SER A 101 -16.10 -24.22 6.98
N THR A 102 -15.94 -23.67 8.19
CA THR A 102 -16.20 -22.24 8.47
C THR A 102 -15.00 -21.34 8.14
N ASN A 103 -13.83 -21.93 7.91
CA ASN A 103 -12.70 -21.21 7.33
C ASN A 103 -12.84 -21.25 5.80
N PRO A 104 -12.87 -20.09 5.11
CA PRO A 104 -12.70 -20.10 3.67
C PRO A 104 -11.39 -20.82 3.36
N GLU A 105 -11.44 -21.79 2.46
CA GLU A 105 -10.26 -22.42 1.91
C GLU A 105 -9.45 -21.30 1.24
N VAL A 106 -8.40 -20.83 1.93
CA VAL A 106 -7.46 -19.86 1.35
C VAL A 106 -6.75 -20.62 0.25
N THR A 107 -7.31 -20.57 -0.95
CA THR A 107 -6.62 -20.95 -2.18
C THR A 107 -5.36 -20.10 -2.22
N HIS A 108 -4.23 -20.72 -1.92
CA HIS A 108 -2.93 -20.07 -1.96
C HIS A 108 -2.61 -19.79 -3.43
N ASP A 109 -3.05 -18.65 -3.93
CA ASP A 109 -2.65 -18.14 -5.25
C ASP A 109 -1.21 -17.62 -5.13
N PRO A 110 -0.19 -18.36 -5.62
CA PRO A 110 1.21 -17.94 -5.51
C PRO A 110 1.48 -16.64 -6.30
N CYS A 111 0.57 -16.25 -7.19
CA CYS A 111 0.68 -15.09 -8.07
C CYS A 111 -0.17 -13.92 -7.61
N ASN A 112 -0.56 -13.93 -6.33
CA ASN A 112 -1.15 -12.80 -5.65
C ASN A 112 -0.33 -12.48 -4.39
N TYR A 113 0.27 -11.29 -4.37
CA TYR A 113 1.10 -10.78 -3.28
C TYR A 113 0.39 -10.88 -1.91
N HIS A 114 -0.93 -10.66 -1.87
CA HIS A 114 -1.71 -10.71 -0.63
C HIS A 114 -1.95 -12.13 -0.11
N SER A 115 -1.93 -13.14 -0.98
CA SER A 115 -2.13 -14.55 -0.58
C SER A 115 -0.97 -15.08 0.28
N HIS A 116 0.27 -14.64 -0.01
CA HIS A 116 1.46 -14.99 0.78
C HIS A 116 1.41 -14.45 2.21
N MET A 117 0.73 -13.32 2.45
CA MET A 117 0.59 -12.73 3.77
C MET A 117 -0.51 -13.40 4.60
N GLY A 118 -1.65 -13.75 4.00
CA GLY A 118 -2.70 -14.50 4.70
C GLY A 118 -2.22 -15.84 5.24
N ALA A 119 -1.26 -16.49 4.55
CA ALA A 119 -0.60 -17.71 5.04
C ALA A 119 0.38 -17.45 6.22
N ARG A 120 1.04 -16.28 6.27
CA ARG A 120 1.89 -15.86 7.40
C ARG A 120 1.07 -15.46 8.63
N GLU A 121 -0.11 -14.89 8.43
CA GLU A 121 -1.05 -14.50 9.48
C GLU A 121 -1.52 -15.72 10.31
N HIS A 122 -1.64 -16.89 9.68
CA HIS A 122 -1.95 -18.16 10.35
C HIS A 122 -0.79 -18.77 11.17
N ARG A 123 0.43 -18.22 11.04
CA ARG A 123 1.64 -18.68 11.76
C ARG A 123 2.08 -17.74 12.89
N GLY A 124 1.26 -16.76 13.27
CA GLY A 124 1.51 -15.91 14.44
C GLY A 124 2.57 -14.81 14.24
N GLY A 125 2.83 -14.40 12.99
CA GLY A 125 3.61 -13.20 12.68
C GLY A 125 2.73 -11.93 12.68
N ASP A 126 3.35 -10.78 12.97
CA ASP A 126 2.72 -9.47 13.19
C ASP A 126 1.54 -9.14 12.24
N GLN A 127 0.46 -8.62 12.84
CA GLN A 127 -0.87 -8.37 12.25
C GLN A 127 -0.96 -7.13 11.34
N ASN A 128 0.13 -6.66 10.73
CA ASN A 128 0.06 -5.44 9.93
C ASN A 128 -0.18 -5.73 8.45
N PRO A 129 -1.21 -5.14 7.82
CA PRO A 129 -1.36 -5.17 6.37
C PRO A 129 -0.12 -4.52 5.70
N PRO A 130 0.21 -4.91 4.46
CA PRO A 130 1.39 -4.38 3.80
C PRO A 130 1.29 -2.86 3.65
N ASN A 131 2.34 -2.16 4.08
CA ASN A 131 2.46 -0.73 3.84
C ASN A 131 2.66 -0.50 2.34
N TYR A 132 1.81 0.33 1.75
CA TYR A 132 1.97 0.78 0.38
C TYR A 132 2.66 2.14 0.33
N LEU A 133 3.40 2.37 -0.75
CA LEU A 133 3.96 3.66 -1.11
C LEU A 133 3.35 4.14 -2.43
N PHE A 134 3.39 5.45 -2.64
CA PHE A 134 2.88 6.10 -3.83
C PHE A 134 3.99 6.95 -4.48
N CYS A 135 4.14 6.86 -5.79
CA CYS A 135 4.96 7.78 -6.58
C CYS A 135 4.11 8.34 -7.73
N GLY A 136 4.30 9.62 -8.07
CA GLY A 136 3.58 10.27 -9.17
C GLY A 136 4.48 11.23 -9.94
N LEU A 137 4.26 11.32 -11.27
CA LEU A 137 4.91 12.24 -12.19
C LEU A 137 3.86 12.87 -13.12
N PHE A 138 3.79 14.20 -13.14
CA PHE A 138 2.83 14.96 -13.95
C PHE A 138 3.36 16.38 -14.16
N GLY A 139 2.74 17.18 -15.04
CA GLY A 139 3.14 18.59 -15.16
C GLY A 139 4.54 18.75 -15.76
N ASP A 140 5.29 19.74 -15.27
CA ASP A 140 6.59 20.13 -15.83
C ASP A 140 7.88 19.57 -15.17
N PRO A 141 8.09 18.25 -15.29
CA PRO A 141 7.48 17.25 -14.44
C PRO A 141 7.68 17.54 -12.95
N HIS A 142 6.56 17.63 -12.28
CA HIS A 142 6.44 17.51 -10.84
C HIS A 142 6.47 16.05 -10.39
N LEU A 143 7.39 15.74 -9.50
CA LEU A 143 7.63 14.42 -8.94
C LEU A 143 7.19 14.38 -7.48
N ARG A 144 6.27 13.47 -7.16
CA ARG A 144 6.02 12.99 -5.80
C ARG A 144 6.70 11.64 -5.61
N THR A 145 7.71 11.60 -4.74
CA THR A 145 8.46 10.38 -4.43
C THR A 145 7.68 9.45 -3.48
N PHE A 146 8.12 8.19 -3.35
CA PHE A 146 7.63 7.23 -2.36
C PHE A 146 7.75 7.69 -0.90
N LYS A 147 8.63 8.67 -0.63
CA LYS A 147 8.81 9.30 0.68
C LYS A 147 7.93 10.53 0.89
N ASP A 148 6.98 10.78 -0.01
CA ASP A 148 6.12 11.97 -0.05
C ASP A 148 6.87 13.30 -0.21
N HIS A 149 8.14 13.27 -0.64
CA HIS A 149 8.81 14.49 -1.07
C HIS A 149 8.30 14.92 -2.44
N PHE A 150 8.00 16.22 -2.56
CA PHE A 150 7.58 16.86 -3.79
C PHE A 150 8.73 17.69 -4.38
N GLN A 151 8.95 17.58 -5.69
CA GLN A 151 10.03 18.25 -6.40
C GLN A 151 9.57 18.61 -7.82
N THR A 152 9.99 19.77 -8.32
CA THR A 152 9.88 20.11 -9.74
C THR A 152 11.24 19.90 -10.39
N CYS A 153 11.28 19.15 -11.49
CA CYS A 153 12.52 18.66 -12.06
C CYS A 153 12.63 18.97 -13.55
N LYS A 154 13.81 19.39 -14.01
CA LYS A 154 14.10 19.51 -15.44
C LYS A 154 14.16 18.12 -16.08
N VAL A 155 15.09 17.26 -15.64
CA VAL A 155 15.22 15.84 -16.04
C VAL A 155 14.94 15.59 -17.52
N GLU A 156 15.59 16.37 -18.38
CA GLU A 156 15.45 16.28 -19.85
C GLU A 156 16.03 14.96 -20.36
N GLY A 157 15.40 14.33 -21.35
CA GLY A 157 15.80 13.04 -21.87
C GLY A 157 15.26 11.86 -21.06
N ALA A 158 15.97 10.72 -21.10
CA ALA A 158 15.51 9.48 -20.49
C ALA A 158 15.97 9.32 -19.03
N TRP A 159 15.02 9.07 -18.11
CA TRP A 159 15.29 8.94 -16.68
C TRP A 159 14.58 7.74 -16.03
N PRO A 160 15.25 7.02 -15.11
CA PRO A 160 14.65 5.91 -14.37
C PRO A 160 13.82 6.42 -13.18
N LEU A 161 12.50 6.25 -13.24
CA LEU A 161 11.63 6.50 -12.09
C LEU A 161 11.74 5.41 -11.04
N ILE A 162 11.69 4.16 -11.49
CA ILE A 162 11.84 2.96 -10.67
C ILE A 162 12.82 2.06 -11.41
N ASP A 163 13.79 1.53 -10.69
CA ASP A 163 14.64 0.45 -11.17
C ASP A 163 15.02 -0.44 -10.00
N ASN A 164 14.17 -1.43 -9.72
CA ASN A 164 14.35 -2.36 -8.60
C ASN A 164 14.28 -3.81 -9.08
N ASN A 165 14.33 -4.78 -8.16
CA ASN A 165 14.38 -6.20 -8.53
C ASN A 165 13.16 -6.71 -9.34
N TYR A 166 12.04 -5.96 -9.37
CA TYR A 166 10.76 -6.42 -9.91
C TYR A 166 10.25 -5.57 -11.09
N LEU A 167 10.56 -4.28 -11.08
CA LEU A 167 9.98 -3.31 -12.00
C LEU A 167 11.04 -2.30 -12.44
N SER A 168 11.07 -2.01 -13.74
CA SER A 168 11.78 -0.85 -14.28
C SER A 168 10.76 0.09 -14.94
N VAL A 169 10.75 1.36 -14.55
CA VAL A 169 9.93 2.42 -15.12
C VAL A 169 10.86 3.51 -15.59
N GLN A 170 10.85 3.76 -16.89
CA GLN A 170 11.65 4.79 -17.54
C GLN A 170 10.72 5.80 -18.23
N VAL A 171 11.02 7.07 -18.06
CA VAL A 171 10.31 8.17 -18.73
C VAL A 171 11.25 8.91 -19.64
N THR A 172 10.74 9.52 -20.71
CA THR A 172 11.47 10.52 -21.50
C THR A 172 10.75 11.85 -21.37
N ASN A 173 11.49 12.88 -20.98
CA ASN A 173 10.96 14.25 -20.88
C ASN A 173 11.58 15.14 -21.94
N VAL A 174 10.74 15.95 -22.57
CA VAL A 174 11.13 16.88 -23.63
C VAL A 174 10.81 18.32 -23.21
N PRO A 175 11.61 19.33 -23.59
CA PRO A 175 11.29 20.72 -23.31
C PRO A 175 9.93 21.11 -23.91
N VAL A 176 9.06 21.72 -23.11
CA VAL A 176 7.71 22.15 -23.58
C VAL A 176 7.84 23.27 -24.61
N VAL A 177 8.79 24.19 -24.37
CA VAL A 177 9.20 25.23 -25.31
C VAL A 177 10.73 25.24 -25.45
N PRO A 178 11.28 25.44 -26.66
CA PRO A 178 12.72 25.47 -26.87
C PRO A 178 13.41 26.50 -25.96
N GLY A 179 14.42 26.07 -25.21
CA GLY A 179 15.21 26.93 -24.32
C GLY A 179 14.60 27.17 -22.93
N SER A 180 13.43 26.62 -22.61
CA SER A 180 12.87 26.63 -21.25
C SER A 180 13.43 25.47 -20.41
N SER A 181 13.45 25.67 -19.08
CA SER A 181 13.69 24.60 -18.11
C SER A 181 12.47 23.70 -17.90
N ALA A 182 11.28 24.13 -18.30
CA ALA A 182 10.06 23.34 -18.23
C ALA A 182 10.11 22.21 -19.28
N THR A 183 10.09 20.97 -18.82
CA THR A 183 9.98 19.78 -19.65
C THR A 183 8.68 19.06 -19.37
N ALA A 184 8.27 18.09 -20.18
CA ALA A 184 7.12 17.24 -19.88
C ALA A 184 7.31 15.86 -20.50
N THR A 185 6.65 14.85 -19.93
CA THR A 185 6.84 13.44 -20.33
C THR A 185 6.14 13.13 -21.65
N ASP A 186 6.87 12.68 -22.67
CA ASP A 186 6.32 12.29 -23.97
C ASP A 186 6.37 10.76 -24.22
N LYS A 187 7.09 10.02 -23.36
CA LYS A 187 7.23 8.57 -23.43
C LYS A 187 7.37 7.95 -22.07
N ILE A 188 6.65 6.86 -21.86
CA ILE A 188 6.73 6.01 -20.66
C ILE A 188 7.01 4.59 -21.12
N THR A 189 8.04 3.94 -20.56
CA THR A 189 8.33 2.52 -20.74
C THR A 189 8.33 1.83 -19.38
N ILE A 190 7.56 0.76 -19.26
CA ILE A 190 7.44 -0.03 -18.02
C ILE A 190 7.79 -1.48 -18.35
N ILE A 191 8.79 -2.01 -17.66
CA ILE A 191 9.24 -3.40 -17.78
C ILE A 191 8.86 -4.12 -16.50
N PHE A 192 7.85 -4.98 -16.60
CA PHE A 192 7.52 -5.97 -15.58
C PHE A 192 8.52 -7.12 -15.74
N LYS A 193 9.50 -7.21 -14.83
CA LYS A 193 10.56 -8.24 -14.88
C LYS A 193 9.92 -9.62 -14.69
N ALA A 194 10.49 -10.64 -15.33
CA ALA A 194 9.97 -12.00 -15.25
C ALA A 194 9.88 -12.47 -13.79
N HIS A 195 8.74 -13.03 -13.42
CA HIS A 195 8.51 -13.58 -12.09
C HIS A 195 8.10 -15.04 -12.23
N ARG A 196 8.92 -15.93 -11.64
CA ARG A 196 8.74 -17.39 -11.77
C ARG A 196 7.30 -17.78 -11.43
N GLU A 197 6.73 -18.64 -12.28
CA GLU A 197 5.38 -19.21 -12.13
C GLU A 197 4.22 -18.21 -12.31
N CYS A 198 4.48 -16.91 -12.45
CA CYS A 198 3.43 -15.88 -12.47
C CYS A 198 3.36 -15.08 -13.77
N THR A 199 4.48 -14.63 -14.31
CA THR A 199 4.51 -13.91 -15.58
C THR A 199 5.89 -13.97 -16.21
N ASP A 200 5.93 -14.16 -17.52
CA ASP A 200 7.10 -13.79 -18.31
C ASP A 200 7.30 -12.27 -18.27
N GLN A 201 8.48 -11.82 -18.71
CA GLN A 201 8.76 -10.40 -18.82
C GLN A 201 7.76 -9.75 -19.77
N LYS A 202 7.13 -8.64 -19.34
CA LYS A 202 6.24 -7.84 -20.17
C LYS A 202 6.73 -6.41 -20.24
N VAL A 203 6.67 -5.84 -21.43
CA VAL A 203 7.06 -4.45 -21.69
C VAL A 203 5.83 -3.69 -22.15
N TYR A 204 5.52 -2.62 -21.44
CA TYR A 204 4.53 -1.62 -21.83
C TYR A 204 5.28 -0.37 -22.29
N GLN A 205 4.81 0.23 -23.37
CA GLN A 205 5.31 1.51 -23.84
C GLN A 205 4.14 2.37 -24.30
N ALA A 206 4.11 3.61 -23.83
CA ALA A 206 3.22 4.64 -24.33
C ALA A 206 4.06 5.83 -24.80
N VAL A 207 3.61 6.47 -25.86
CA VAL A 207 4.13 7.75 -26.34
C VAL A 207 2.97 8.73 -26.51
N THR A 208 3.27 10.01 -26.62
CA THR A 208 2.23 11.00 -26.99
C THR A 208 1.49 10.56 -28.25
N ASP A 209 0.16 10.60 -28.18
CA ASP A 209 -0.80 10.21 -29.21
C ASP A 209 -0.90 8.69 -29.49
N ASP A 210 -0.19 7.86 -28.72
CA ASP A 210 -0.28 6.40 -28.76
C ASP A 210 -0.17 5.80 -27.34
N LEU A 211 -1.34 5.62 -26.73
CA LEU A 211 -1.51 5.04 -25.39
C LEU A 211 -2.25 3.69 -25.52
N PRO A 212 -1.53 2.59 -25.79
CA PRO A 212 -2.15 1.30 -26.12
C PRO A 212 -2.72 0.60 -24.88
N ALA A 213 -3.78 -0.19 -25.07
CA ALA A 213 -4.33 -1.07 -24.03
C ALA A 213 -3.66 -2.47 -23.99
N ALA A 214 -2.41 -2.57 -24.45
CA ALA A 214 -1.66 -3.82 -24.59
C ALA A 214 -0.16 -3.60 -24.36
N PHE A 215 0.55 -4.70 -24.07
CA PHE A 215 2.00 -4.76 -24.07
C PHE A 215 2.53 -4.71 -25.50
N VAL A 216 3.84 -4.45 -25.67
CA VAL A 216 4.48 -4.33 -26.99
C VAL A 216 4.37 -5.59 -27.86
N ASP A 217 4.17 -6.76 -27.24
CA ASP A 217 3.95 -8.03 -27.92
C ASP A 217 2.47 -8.26 -28.32
N GLY A 218 1.60 -7.28 -28.09
CA GLY A 218 0.17 -7.32 -28.35
C GLY A 218 -0.66 -8.03 -27.27
N SER A 219 -0.03 -8.59 -26.24
CA SER A 219 -0.75 -9.24 -25.15
C SER A 219 -1.36 -8.21 -24.18
N THR A 220 -2.48 -8.56 -23.53
CA THR A 220 -3.12 -7.69 -22.52
C THR A 220 -2.96 -8.22 -21.09
N SER A 221 -2.29 -9.37 -20.95
CA SER A 221 -2.01 -10.02 -19.66
C SER A 221 -0.72 -10.81 -19.68
N GLY A 222 -0.15 -11.03 -18.49
CA GLY A 222 0.96 -11.93 -18.23
C GLY A 222 0.56 -13.04 -17.25
N GLY A 223 1.11 -14.25 -17.47
CA GLY A 223 0.77 -15.47 -16.75
C GLY A 223 -0.15 -16.42 -17.54
N ASP A 224 -0.05 -17.72 -17.26
CA ASP A 224 -0.85 -18.78 -17.88
C ASP A 224 -2.09 -19.13 -17.02
N GLY A 225 -3.21 -19.47 -17.66
CA GLY A 225 -4.42 -19.99 -17.01
C GLY A 225 -5.48 -18.95 -16.60
N ASP A 226 -6.34 -19.33 -15.64
CA ASP A 226 -7.50 -18.54 -15.19
C ASP A 226 -7.13 -17.34 -14.28
N THR A 227 -5.93 -17.36 -13.67
CA THR A 227 -5.44 -16.32 -12.76
C THR A 227 -4.44 -15.40 -13.45
N LYS A 228 -4.94 -14.39 -14.18
CA LYS A 228 -4.14 -13.32 -14.80
C LYS A 228 -3.44 -12.48 -13.72
N SER A 229 -2.17 -12.78 -13.46
CA SER A 229 -1.36 -12.15 -12.41
C SER A 229 -0.94 -10.72 -12.78
N LEU A 230 -0.80 -10.46 -14.08
CA LEU A 230 -0.53 -9.15 -14.67
C LEU A 230 -1.59 -8.85 -15.74
N ARG A 231 -2.17 -7.66 -15.75
CA ARG A 231 -3.14 -7.24 -16.76
C ARG A 231 -3.11 -5.74 -17.03
N ILE A 232 -3.43 -5.36 -18.27
CA ILE A 232 -3.74 -3.98 -18.68
C ILE A 232 -5.25 -3.84 -18.80
N VAL A 233 -5.79 -2.73 -18.32
CA VAL A 233 -7.20 -2.37 -18.43
C VAL A 233 -7.31 -0.94 -18.95
N GLU A 234 -7.95 -0.79 -20.10
CA GLU A 234 -8.32 0.52 -20.62
C GLU A 234 -9.50 1.09 -19.83
N ARG A 235 -9.36 2.32 -19.34
CA ARG A 235 -10.41 3.05 -18.61
C ARG A 235 -11.03 4.13 -19.46
N GLU A 236 -10.22 4.78 -20.28
CA GLU A 236 -10.65 5.77 -21.24
C GLU A 236 -9.87 5.59 -22.54
N SER A 237 -10.61 5.47 -23.65
CA SER A 237 -10.00 5.01 -24.90
C SER A 237 -8.88 5.93 -25.37
N GLY A 238 -7.68 5.35 -25.54
CA GLY A 238 -6.46 6.06 -25.94
C GLY A 238 -6.01 7.18 -24.99
N ARG A 239 -6.56 7.26 -23.77
CA ARG A 239 -6.26 8.37 -22.83
C ARG A 239 -5.96 7.91 -21.41
N TYR A 240 -6.44 6.76 -20.97
CA TYR A 240 -6.17 6.26 -19.61
C TYR A 240 -6.15 4.73 -19.58
N VAL A 241 -5.00 4.16 -19.17
CA VAL A 241 -4.87 2.73 -18.87
C VAL A 241 -4.37 2.49 -17.44
N GLU A 242 -4.78 1.36 -16.91
CA GLU A 242 -4.33 0.83 -15.63
C GLU A 242 -3.61 -0.51 -15.85
N MET A 243 -2.44 -0.66 -15.26
CA MET A 243 -1.72 -1.91 -15.17
C MET A 243 -1.83 -2.45 -13.74
N HIS A 244 -2.26 -3.69 -13.60
CA HIS A 244 -2.36 -4.36 -12.30
C HIS A 244 -1.44 -5.58 -12.27
N ALA A 245 -0.33 -5.47 -11.54
CA ALA A 245 0.62 -6.55 -11.28
C ALA A 245 0.35 -7.15 -9.90
N ARG A 246 -0.65 -8.03 -9.82
CA ARG A 246 -1.11 -8.65 -8.56
C ARG A 246 -0.02 -9.44 -7.85
N TYR A 247 0.86 -10.10 -8.62
CA TYR A 247 1.95 -10.92 -8.08
C TYR A 247 2.99 -10.12 -7.27
N ILE A 248 3.12 -8.81 -7.53
CA ILE A 248 3.96 -7.87 -6.77
C ILE A 248 3.15 -6.75 -6.11
N GLY A 249 1.83 -6.92 -5.97
CA GLY A 249 0.93 -5.95 -5.33
C GLY A 249 0.96 -4.55 -5.95
N THR A 250 1.42 -4.39 -7.20
CA THR A 250 1.72 -3.09 -7.80
C THR A 250 0.63 -2.67 -8.77
N THR A 251 0.26 -1.39 -8.73
CA THR A 251 -0.67 -0.78 -9.69
C THR A 251 0.00 0.43 -10.34
N VAL A 252 -0.12 0.56 -11.65
CA VAL A 252 0.42 1.70 -12.41
C VAL A 252 -0.69 2.31 -13.26
N PHE A 253 -0.86 3.62 -13.16
CA PHE A 253 -1.77 4.41 -14.00
C PHE A 253 -0.96 5.24 -14.98
N VAL A 254 -1.36 5.22 -16.25
CA VAL A 254 -0.78 6.06 -17.30
C VAL A 254 -1.91 6.80 -17.99
N ARG A 255 -1.80 8.13 -18.08
CA ARG A 255 -2.76 8.96 -18.82
C ARG A 255 -2.07 9.86 -19.82
N GLN A 256 -2.80 10.23 -20.87
CA GLN A 256 -2.42 11.32 -21.75
C GLN A 256 -3.34 12.52 -21.51
N LEU A 257 -2.75 13.66 -21.14
CA LEU A 257 -3.43 14.93 -20.91
C LEU A 257 -2.84 15.96 -21.86
N GLY A 258 -3.64 16.39 -22.84
CA GLY A 258 -3.14 17.18 -23.96
C GLY A 258 -2.07 16.40 -24.72
N ARG A 259 -0.84 16.93 -24.72
CA ARG A 259 0.30 16.36 -25.47
C ARG A 259 1.28 15.55 -24.63
N TYR A 260 1.03 15.40 -23.34
CA TYR A 260 1.99 14.81 -22.42
C TYR A 260 1.36 13.71 -21.58
N LEU A 261 2.22 12.86 -21.05
CA LEU A 261 1.85 11.70 -20.26
C LEU A 261 1.99 11.98 -18.76
N THR A 262 1.08 11.44 -17.96
CA THR A 262 1.20 11.39 -16.51
C THR A 262 1.32 9.93 -16.05
N LEU A 263 1.99 9.74 -14.92
CA LEU A 263 2.23 8.44 -14.33
C LEU A 263 1.91 8.48 -12.83
N ALA A 264 1.21 7.45 -12.34
CA ALA A 264 1.09 7.21 -10.91
C ALA A 264 1.32 5.72 -10.59
N VAL A 265 2.06 5.44 -9.52
CA VAL A 265 2.46 4.08 -9.12
C VAL A 265 2.13 3.86 -7.65
N ARG A 266 1.47 2.75 -7.35
CA ARG A 266 1.34 2.20 -5.99
C ARG A 266 2.12 0.91 -5.91
N MET A 267 3.05 0.80 -4.95
CA MET A 267 3.90 -0.38 -4.77
C MET A 267 4.05 -0.72 -3.28
N PRO A 268 4.09 -2.00 -2.87
CA PRO A 268 4.42 -2.37 -1.49
C PRO A 268 5.80 -1.84 -1.06
N GLU A 269 5.92 -1.36 0.17
CA GLU A 269 7.14 -0.74 0.71
C GLU A 269 8.35 -1.67 0.65
N ASP A 270 8.17 -2.95 1.01
CA ASP A 270 9.21 -3.98 0.98
C ASP A 270 9.74 -4.25 -0.43
N LEU A 271 8.88 -4.20 -1.46
CA LEU A 271 9.29 -4.38 -2.85
C LEU A 271 9.86 -3.10 -3.46
N ALA A 272 9.26 -1.94 -3.16
CA ALA A 272 9.73 -0.64 -3.64
C ALA A 272 11.16 -0.33 -3.17
N MET A 273 11.52 -0.81 -1.97
CA MET A 273 12.85 -0.63 -1.36
C MET A 273 13.80 -1.83 -1.58
N SER A 274 13.43 -2.78 -2.46
CA SER A 274 14.25 -3.95 -2.79
C SER A 274 14.99 -3.75 -4.12
N TYR A 275 16.14 -3.09 -4.04
CA TYR A 275 17.03 -2.81 -5.18
C TYR A 275 18.50 -2.98 -4.77
N GLU A 276 19.39 -3.17 -5.73
CA GLU A 276 20.83 -3.29 -5.51
C GLU A 276 21.52 -1.92 -5.35
N GLU A 277 22.70 -1.87 -4.72
CA GLU A 277 23.47 -0.61 -4.54
C GLU A 277 23.83 0.07 -5.87
N SER A 278 23.94 -0.70 -6.96
CA SER A 278 24.19 -0.21 -8.31
C SER A 278 23.00 0.57 -8.92
N GLN A 279 21.82 0.48 -8.31
CA GLN A 279 20.56 1.09 -8.76
C GLN A 279 20.20 2.32 -7.92
N ASP A 280 21.18 3.18 -7.65
CA ASP A 280 21.04 4.35 -6.77
C ASP A 280 20.23 5.50 -7.41
N LEU A 281 20.26 5.60 -8.74
CA LEU A 281 19.46 6.56 -9.51
C LEU A 281 18.04 6.03 -9.74
N GLN A 282 17.13 6.37 -8.84
CA GLN A 282 15.69 6.13 -8.97
C GLN A 282 14.90 7.34 -8.47
N LEU A 283 14.24 8.05 -9.38
CA LEU A 283 13.55 9.30 -9.05
C LEU A 283 12.45 9.08 -8.01
N CYS A 284 11.68 7.98 -8.09
CA CYS A 284 10.64 7.68 -7.09
C CYS A 284 11.20 7.40 -5.69
N VAL A 285 12.47 7.00 -5.53
CA VAL A 285 13.07 6.66 -4.24
C VAL A 285 13.84 7.84 -3.63
N ASN A 286 14.68 8.48 -4.44
CA ASN A 286 15.65 9.49 -4.00
C ASN A 286 15.34 10.92 -4.51
N GLY A 287 14.36 11.05 -5.41
CA GLY A 287 14.08 12.29 -6.11
C GLY A 287 15.09 12.59 -7.22
N CYS A 288 14.95 13.76 -7.82
CA CYS A 288 15.85 14.23 -8.86
C CYS A 288 17.19 14.65 -8.27
N PRO A 289 18.31 14.48 -9.00
CA PRO A 289 19.60 15.07 -8.64
C PRO A 289 19.49 16.57 -8.42
N LEU A 290 20.29 17.15 -7.52
CA LEU A 290 20.21 18.59 -7.19
C LEU A 290 20.40 19.49 -8.42
N SER A 291 21.24 19.09 -9.37
CA SER A 291 21.45 19.83 -10.64
C SER A 291 20.24 19.83 -11.57
N GLU A 292 19.34 18.85 -11.41
CA GLU A 292 18.12 18.70 -12.21
C GLU A 292 16.89 19.26 -11.51
N ARG A 293 17.02 19.71 -10.25
CA ARG A 293 15.93 20.38 -9.55
C ARG A 293 15.82 21.81 -10.05
N ILE A 294 14.61 22.21 -10.39
CA ILE A 294 14.31 23.60 -10.66
C ILE A 294 14.18 24.25 -9.27
N ASP A 295 15.27 24.86 -8.80
CA ASP A 295 15.48 25.26 -7.40
C ASP A 295 14.34 26.12 -6.83
N ASP A 296 13.66 25.57 -5.82
CA ASP A 296 12.67 26.20 -4.95
C ASP A 296 13.33 26.97 -3.79
N GLY A 297 14.34 27.79 -4.07
CA GLY A 297 14.96 28.71 -3.11
C GLY A 297 13.98 29.79 -2.70
N GLN A 298 13.04 29.49 -1.79
CA GLN A 298 11.88 30.33 -1.44
C GLN A 298 10.99 30.69 -2.65
N GLY A 299 11.31 30.25 -3.87
CA GLY A 299 10.82 30.80 -5.14
C GLY A 299 9.39 30.42 -5.50
N GLN A 300 8.99 29.16 -5.41
CA GLN A 300 7.58 28.77 -5.67
C GLN A 300 6.62 29.45 -4.69
N VAL A 301 7.02 29.65 -3.44
CA VAL A 301 6.18 30.33 -2.44
C VAL A 301 6.32 31.85 -2.51
N SER A 302 7.49 32.43 -2.80
CA SER A 302 7.68 33.89 -2.89
C SER A 302 7.20 34.48 -4.22
N ALA A 303 7.27 33.73 -5.32
CA ALA A 303 6.68 34.12 -6.60
C ALA A 303 5.14 34.10 -6.54
N ILE A 304 4.57 33.18 -5.73
CA ILE A 304 3.11 33.06 -5.54
C ILE A 304 2.59 33.95 -4.39
N LEU A 305 3.41 34.25 -3.38
CA LEU A 305 3.08 35.15 -2.24
C LEU A 305 3.49 36.62 -2.45
N GLY A 306 3.98 37.01 -3.63
CA GLY A 306 4.23 38.41 -3.97
C GLY A 306 5.45 39.04 -3.29
N HIS A 307 6.51 38.28 -3.04
CA HIS A 307 7.80 38.83 -2.58
C HIS A 307 8.88 38.67 -3.65
N SER A 308 9.04 39.77 -4.40
CA SER A 308 10.19 40.20 -5.22
C SER A 308 11.14 39.12 -5.73
N LEU A 309 11.07 38.87 -7.04
CA LEU A 309 12.12 38.22 -7.84
C LEU A 309 13.47 38.92 -7.61
N PRO A 310 14.58 38.20 -7.31
CA PRO A 310 15.90 38.70 -7.60
C PRO A 310 16.05 38.70 -9.12
N HIS A 311 16.10 39.89 -9.71
CA HIS A 311 16.48 40.12 -11.10
C HIS A 311 17.76 39.36 -11.46
N THR A 312 17.65 38.18 -12.06
CA THR A 312 18.70 37.61 -12.89
C THR A 312 18.08 36.91 -14.09
N SER A 313 18.49 37.35 -15.28
CA SER A 313 18.17 36.84 -16.62
C SER A 313 16.70 36.81 -17.05
N SER A 314 16.27 37.92 -17.64
CA SER A 314 15.41 38.05 -18.83
C SER A 314 14.93 36.78 -19.58
N ALA A 315 14.14 35.92 -18.94
CA ALA A 315 13.17 35.11 -19.66
C ALA A 315 11.97 36.02 -19.91
N GLN A 316 11.72 36.36 -21.18
CA GLN A 316 10.55 37.13 -21.58
C GLN A 316 9.31 36.50 -20.94
N ALA A 317 8.57 37.27 -20.13
CA ALA A 317 7.27 36.86 -19.62
C ALA A 317 6.41 36.45 -20.82
N TRP A 318 6.13 35.15 -20.93
CA TRP A 318 5.26 34.62 -21.95
C TRP A 318 3.89 35.28 -21.80
N HIS A 319 3.32 35.77 -22.90
CA HIS A 319 2.08 36.55 -22.91
C HIS A 319 0.81 35.71 -22.67
N GLY A 320 0.93 34.53 -22.05
CA GLY A 320 -0.17 33.57 -21.90
C GLY A 320 -1.01 33.80 -20.64
N TYR A 321 -0.39 33.76 -19.45
CA TYR A 321 -1.07 33.81 -18.16
C TYR A 321 -0.44 34.82 -17.21
N THR A 322 -1.28 35.57 -16.49
CA THR A 322 -0.89 36.31 -15.28
C THR A 322 -1.06 35.44 -14.05
N LEU A 323 -0.45 35.81 -12.92
CA LEU A 323 -0.61 35.08 -11.67
C LEU A 323 -2.09 34.99 -11.26
N GLU A 324 -2.87 36.06 -11.41
CA GLU A 324 -4.29 36.08 -11.06
C GLU A 324 -5.13 35.15 -11.94
N THR A 325 -4.87 35.16 -13.27
CA THR A 325 -5.61 34.33 -14.22
C THR A 325 -5.26 32.85 -14.06
N ALA A 326 -3.98 32.53 -13.84
CA ALA A 326 -3.53 31.16 -13.53
C ALA A 326 -4.15 30.65 -12.21
N ASN A 327 -4.13 31.46 -11.14
CA ASN A 327 -4.77 31.11 -9.88
C ASN A 327 -6.26 30.84 -10.04
N ALA A 328 -6.98 31.72 -10.77
CA ALA A 328 -8.41 31.56 -10.98
C ALA A 328 -8.75 30.26 -11.73
N GLN A 329 -8.00 29.96 -12.81
CA GLN A 329 -8.22 28.76 -13.61
C GLN A 329 -7.91 27.48 -12.81
N CYS A 330 -6.79 27.42 -12.10
CA CYS A 330 -6.46 26.26 -11.26
C CYS A 330 -7.47 26.06 -10.13
N HIS A 331 -7.98 27.15 -9.55
CA HIS A 331 -8.93 27.09 -8.44
C HIS A 331 -10.30 26.54 -8.85
N GLU A 332 -10.68 26.67 -10.13
CA GLU A 332 -11.95 26.13 -10.65
C GLU A 332 -12.00 24.60 -10.53
N LYS A 333 -10.88 23.91 -10.79
CA LYS A 333 -10.77 22.44 -10.74
C LYS A 333 -10.21 21.92 -9.42
N MET A 334 -9.38 22.72 -8.76
CA MET A 334 -8.68 22.35 -7.52
C MET A 334 -8.84 23.47 -6.48
N PRO A 335 -9.92 23.47 -5.69
CA PRO A 335 -10.17 24.54 -4.70
C PRO A 335 -9.21 24.50 -3.51
N VAL A 336 -8.54 23.37 -3.27
CA VAL A 336 -7.55 23.23 -2.21
C VAL A 336 -6.20 23.73 -2.72
N LYS A 337 -5.63 24.76 -2.08
CA LYS A 337 -4.34 25.38 -2.45
C LYS A 337 -3.12 24.59 -1.97
N ASP A 338 -3.11 23.28 -2.21
CA ASP A 338 -2.00 22.39 -1.93
C ASP A 338 -0.96 22.39 -3.07
N ILE A 339 0.02 21.49 -3.01
CA ILE A 339 1.04 21.32 -4.05
C ILE A 339 0.47 21.13 -5.47
N TYR A 340 -0.66 20.43 -5.68
CA TYR A 340 -1.17 20.19 -7.03
C TYR A 340 -1.76 21.47 -7.61
N PHE A 341 -2.41 22.27 -6.76
CA PHE A 341 -2.80 23.62 -7.12
C PHE A 341 -1.58 24.50 -7.44
N GLN A 342 -0.54 24.49 -6.59
CA GLN A 342 0.66 25.31 -6.85
C GLN A 342 1.37 24.89 -8.13
N SER A 343 1.48 23.59 -8.38
CA SER A 343 1.99 23.01 -9.63
C SER A 343 1.21 23.46 -10.84
N CYS A 344 -0.13 23.40 -10.78
CA CYS A 344 -0.97 23.91 -11.86
C CYS A 344 -0.68 25.39 -12.14
N VAL A 345 -0.57 26.23 -11.11
CA VAL A 345 -0.27 27.65 -11.28
C VAL A 345 1.12 27.84 -11.88
N PHE A 346 2.12 27.08 -11.42
CA PHE A 346 3.47 27.09 -11.96
C PHE A 346 3.50 26.72 -13.44
N ASP A 347 2.95 25.55 -13.80
CA ASP A 347 2.86 25.05 -15.18
C ASP A 347 2.20 26.08 -16.12
N LEU A 348 1.09 26.71 -15.70
CA LEU A 348 0.41 27.72 -16.53
C LEU A 348 1.28 28.96 -16.77
N LEU A 349 2.05 29.40 -15.76
CA LEU A 349 2.94 30.55 -15.87
C LEU A 349 4.21 30.24 -16.67
N THR A 350 4.73 29.01 -16.59
CA THR A 350 5.98 28.61 -17.27
C THR A 350 5.75 28.18 -18.72
N THR A 351 4.61 27.54 -19.00
CA THR A 351 4.33 26.93 -20.32
C THR A 351 3.26 27.65 -21.12
N GLY A 352 2.29 28.28 -20.45
CA GLY A 352 1.10 28.83 -21.09
C GLY A 352 0.10 27.80 -21.61
N ASP A 353 0.28 26.49 -21.34
CA ASP A 353 -0.60 25.42 -21.82
C ASP A 353 -1.67 25.05 -20.77
N ALA A 354 -2.94 25.32 -21.09
CA ALA A 354 -4.08 25.05 -20.24
C ALA A 354 -4.28 23.56 -19.91
N ASN A 355 -3.72 22.63 -20.70
CA ASN A 355 -3.82 21.19 -20.43
C ASN A 355 -3.12 20.77 -19.14
N PHE A 356 -2.16 21.56 -18.65
CA PHE A 356 -1.50 21.29 -17.37
C PHE A 356 -2.44 21.45 -16.17
N THR A 357 -3.53 22.23 -16.30
CA THR A 357 -4.60 22.22 -15.29
C THR A 357 -5.24 20.84 -15.16
N ALA A 358 -5.49 20.16 -16.29
CA ALA A 358 -6.03 18.81 -16.30
C ALA A 358 -5.02 17.77 -15.80
N ALA A 359 -3.73 17.94 -16.13
CA ALA A 359 -2.65 17.09 -15.63
C ALA A 359 -2.57 17.11 -14.09
N ALA A 360 -2.50 18.31 -13.49
CA ALA A 360 -2.46 18.47 -12.04
C ALA A 360 -3.73 17.96 -11.35
N HIS A 361 -4.91 18.21 -11.93
CA HIS A 361 -6.17 17.68 -11.40
C HIS A 361 -6.21 16.15 -11.42
N SER A 362 -5.81 15.53 -12.54
CA SER A 362 -5.76 14.07 -12.66
C SER A 362 -4.74 13.43 -11.70
N ALA A 363 -3.63 14.12 -11.41
CA ALA A 363 -2.64 13.67 -10.44
C ALA A 363 -3.21 13.66 -9.01
N LEU A 364 -4.06 14.64 -8.66
CA LEU A 364 -4.78 14.64 -7.38
C LEU A 364 -5.79 13.48 -7.30
N GLU A 365 -6.48 13.16 -8.40
CA GLU A 365 -7.36 11.98 -8.49
C GLU A 365 -6.57 10.67 -8.34
N ASP A 366 -5.38 10.58 -8.93
CA ASP A 366 -4.51 9.41 -8.79
C ASP A 366 -4.05 9.18 -7.36
N VAL A 367 -3.71 10.25 -6.66
CA VAL A 367 -3.35 10.18 -5.24
C VAL A 367 -4.54 9.69 -4.43
N ALA A 368 -5.75 10.19 -4.71
CA ALA A 368 -6.96 9.71 -4.05
C ALA A 368 -7.24 8.23 -4.31
N ALA A 369 -6.90 7.72 -5.51
CA ALA A 369 -7.12 6.33 -5.89
C ALA A 369 -6.03 5.36 -5.38
N LEU A 370 -4.78 5.82 -5.30
CA LEU A 370 -3.62 4.95 -5.07
C LEU A 370 -2.90 5.18 -3.75
N HIS A 371 -2.93 6.39 -3.19
CA HIS A 371 -2.19 6.70 -1.96
C HIS A 371 -2.92 6.10 -0.73
N PRO A 372 -2.25 5.26 0.08
CA PRO A 372 -2.93 4.49 1.13
C PRO A 372 -3.39 5.32 2.34
N ARG A 373 -2.81 6.51 2.52
CA ARG A 373 -3.07 7.40 3.65
C ARG A 373 -3.74 8.68 3.18
N LYS A 374 -5.00 8.88 3.56
CA LYS A 374 -5.81 10.04 3.17
C LYS A 374 -5.27 11.35 3.75
N GLU A 375 -4.70 11.26 4.95
CA GLU A 375 -4.08 12.40 5.64
C GLU A 375 -2.88 12.99 4.87
N ARG A 376 -2.29 12.22 3.93
CA ARG A 376 -1.16 12.65 3.10
C ARG A 376 -1.55 12.96 1.66
N TRP A 377 -2.83 12.97 1.31
CA TRP A 377 -3.23 13.30 -0.06
C TRP A 377 -2.82 14.73 -0.44
N HIS A 378 -3.02 15.66 0.48
CA HIS A 378 -2.67 17.07 0.33
C HIS A 378 -1.33 17.37 1.03
N ILE A 379 -0.41 18.02 0.33
CA ILE A 379 0.82 18.56 0.90
C ILE A 379 0.72 20.08 0.80
N PHE A 380 0.85 20.78 1.92
CA PHE A 380 0.77 22.24 1.96
C PHE A 380 2.18 22.85 1.98
N PRO A 381 2.42 23.95 1.26
CA PRO A 381 3.68 24.68 1.35
C PRO A 381 3.94 25.10 2.79
N SER A 382 5.19 24.95 3.25
CA SER A 382 5.58 25.40 4.59
C SER A 382 5.55 26.93 4.62
N SER A 383 4.67 27.52 5.43
CA SER A 383 4.67 28.96 5.71
C SER A 383 6.04 29.36 6.27
N GLY A 384 6.75 30.28 5.60
CA GLY A 384 8.05 30.75 6.06
C GLY A 384 8.00 31.25 7.50
N ARG A 385 8.92 30.73 8.32
CA ARG A 385 9.37 31.25 9.64
C ARG A 385 8.30 31.40 10.73
N GLY A 386 8.15 30.34 11.52
CA GLY A 386 8.39 30.51 12.96
C GLY A 386 9.91 30.45 13.18
N THR A 387 10.56 31.58 13.48
CA THR A 387 11.84 31.57 14.18
C THR A 387 11.77 30.56 15.33
N PRO A 388 12.79 29.74 15.62
CA PRO A 388 12.86 29.14 16.94
C PRO A 388 12.96 30.31 17.91
N ARG A 389 11.84 30.68 18.53
CA ARG A 389 11.89 31.36 19.82
C ARG A 389 12.77 30.45 20.64
N GLY A 390 13.93 30.96 21.04
CA GLY A 390 14.75 30.28 22.03
C GLY A 390 13.82 29.90 23.15
N ASP A 391 13.60 28.60 23.31
CA ASP A 391 13.07 28.05 24.54
C ASP A 391 14.09 28.44 25.59
N SER A 392 13.86 29.59 26.23
CA SER A 392 14.32 29.85 27.58
C SER A 392 13.68 28.78 28.43
N ARG A 393 14.28 27.58 28.43
CA ARG A 393 14.06 26.58 29.44
C ARG A 393 14.55 27.21 30.74
N LEU A 394 13.62 27.85 31.44
CA LEU A 394 13.67 27.98 32.89
C LEU A 394 13.74 26.55 33.43
N SER A 395 14.97 26.06 33.57
CA SER A 395 15.28 24.85 34.30
C SER A 395 14.94 25.11 35.75
N VAL A 396 13.73 24.73 36.15
CA VAL A 396 13.37 24.54 37.56
C VAL A 396 14.18 23.35 38.04
N SER A 397 15.37 23.64 38.57
CA SER A 397 16.22 22.69 39.29
C SER A 397 15.55 22.35 40.63
N LEU A 398 14.59 21.42 40.60
CA LEU A 398 14.08 20.75 41.79
C LEU A 398 14.97 19.53 42.05
N GLY A 399 15.94 19.67 42.94
CA GLY A 399 16.76 18.53 43.37
C GLY A 399 18.11 18.93 43.93
N LEU A 400 18.12 19.44 45.17
CA LEU A 400 19.21 19.26 46.15
C LEU A 400 18.87 20.05 47.43
N ALA A 401 17.94 19.50 48.21
CA ALA A 401 17.75 19.90 49.60
C ALA A 401 17.24 18.69 50.40
N CYS A 402 18.16 17.78 50.74
CA CYS A 402 18.09 16.92 51.92
C CYS A 402 19.23 15.90 51.85
N SER A 403 20.39 16.21 52.45
CA SER A 403 21.32 15.23 53.05
C SER A 403 22.49 15.95 53.71
N ILE A 404 22.23 16.83 54.68
CA ILE A 404 23.19 17.12 55.77
C ILE A 404 22.35 17.32 57.04
N LEU A 405 22.18 16.24 57.81
CA LEU A 405 22.25 16.23 59.28
C LEU A 405 22.05 14.78 59.76
N ILE A 406 23.13 14.01 59.84
CA ILE A 406 23.24 12.97 60.87
C ILE A 406 23.83 13.71 62.07
N VAL A 407 22.97 13.99 63.06
CA VAL A 407 23.40 14.44 64.39
C VAL A 407 23.19 13.28 65.34
N PHE A 408 24.30 12.95 66.00
CA PHE A 408 24.41 12.29 67.30
C PHE A 408 23.15 12.37 68.16
N LEU A 409 22.64 11.20 68.55
CA LEU A 409 22.23 10.85 69.91
C LEU A 409 22.08 9.33 70.02
#